data_AF-A0A1B8QUY6-F1
#
_entry.id   AF-A0A1B8QUY6-F1
#
_cell.length_a   1.000
_cell.length_b   1.000
_cell.length_c   1.000
_cell.angle_alpha   90.00
_cell.angle_beta   90.00
_cell.angle_gamma   90.00
#
_symmetry.space_group_name_H-M   'P 1'
#
loop_
_entity.id
_entity.type
_entity.pdbx_description
1 polymer ?
#
loop_
_entity_poly.entity_id
_entity_poly.type
_entity_poly.pdbx_seq_one_letter_code
_entity_poly.pdbx_strand_id
1 'polypeptide(L)'
;MKKIKLLFLTLTFILAVSPNISASPFSITESQINQYLQEKGAIADKFGLPGLFFLDYQVKNLSTKIGQANDKRVEMSGTLEGLFQFGNKNLPGKLNLTFDTVPYYNPEEGAVYLKKMRILRWSGEPQQYMQQMQTIMPFLNENVAKLLEHIPVYTLDKNNMRDVLIKKFAKKILIEQGKLTLDTEIF
;
A
#
# COMPACT_ATOMS: atom_id res chain seq x y z
N MET A 1 -10.24 -66.76 -50.75
CA MET A 1 -11.56 -66.41 -50.19
C MET A 1 -11.33 -65.66 -48.87
N LYS A 2 -11.96 -64.48 -48.71
CA LYS A 2 -12.41 -63.76 -47.47
C LYS A 2 -12.06 -64.45 -46.13
N LYS A 3 -11.58 -63.83 -45.04
CA LYS A 3 -11.58 -62.48 -44.43
C LYS A 3 -10.55 -62.55 -43.27
N ILE A 4 -10.00 -61.46 -42.74
CA ILE A 4 -10.49 -60.77 -41.53
C ILE A 4 -9.59 -59.54 -41.35
N LYS A 5 -10.17 -58.34 -41.39
CA LYS A 5 -9.49 -57.10 -40.97
C LYS A 5 -9.70 -56.95 -39.47
N LEU A 6 -8.61 -56.94 -38.72
CA LEU A 6 -8.59 -56.69 -37.28
C LEU A 6 -8.73 -55.17 -37.07
N LEU A 7 -9.89 -54.74 -36.57
CA LEU A 7 -10.18 -53.34 -36.26
C LEU A 7 -9.90 -53.12 -34.77
N PHE A 8 -8.74 -52.53 -34.45
CA PHE A 8 -8.44 -52.06 -33.10
C PHE A 8 -9.11 -50.69 -32.90
N LEU A 9 -10.18 -50.66 -32.12
CA LEU A 9 -10.84 -49.45 -31.65
C LEU A 9 -10.10 -48.97 -30.40
N THR A 10 -9.20 -47.99 -30.55
CA THR A 10 -8.52 -47.36 -29.41
C THR A 10 -9.45 -46.33 -28.76
N LEU A 11 -9.97 -46.69 -27.58
CA LEU A 11 -10.78 -45.83 -26.73
C LEU A 11 -9.90 -44.67 -26.20
N THR A 12 -10.07 -43.47 -26.75
CA THR A 12 -9.37 -42.27 -26.31
C THR A 12 -10.04 -41.73 -25.05
N PHE A 13 -9.40 -41.91 -23.90
CA PHE A 13 -9.83 -41.34 -22.64
C PHE A 13 -9.48 -39.84 -22.62
N ILE A 14 -10.47 -38.98 -22.87
CA ILE A 14 -10.32 -37.53 -22.74
C ILE A 14 -10.29 -37.22 -21.24
N LEU A 15 -9.09 -36.98 -20.71
CA LEU A 15 -8.89 -36.37 -19.40
C LEU A 15 -9.46 -34.94 -19.43
N ALA A 16 -10.67 -34.78 -18.89
CA ALA A 16 -11.21 -33.47 -18.58
C ALA A 16 -10.36 -32.86 -17.45
N VAL A 17 -9.38 -32.03 -17.82
CA VAL A 17 -8.67 -31.17 -16.87
C VAL A 17 -9.62 -30.04 -16.51
N SER A 18 -10.43 -30.23 -15.47
CA SER A 18 -11.12 -29.12 -14.83
C SER A 18 -10.06 -28.18 -14.27
N PRO A 19 -10.03 -26.88 -14.62
CA PRO A 19 -9.22 -25.94 -13.86
C PRO A 19 -9.77 -25.96 -12.44
N ASN A 20 -8.95 -26.42 -11.49
CA ASN A 20 -9.21 -26.20 -10.08
C ASN A 20 -9.16 -24.68 -9.89
N ILE A 21 -10.33 -24.04 -9.97
CA ILE A 21 -10.52 -22.67 -9.50
C ILE A 21 -10.46 -22.79 -7.98
N SER A 22 -9.25 -22.88 -7.44
CA SER A 22 -9.04 -22.69 -6.02
C SER A 22 -9.51 -21.27 -5.72
N ALA A 23 -10.62 -21.15 -5.01
CA ALA A 23 -11.13 -19.90 -4.46
C ALA A 23 -10.18 -19.43 -3.34
N SER A 24 -8.91 -19.19 -3.67
CA SER A 24 -7.96 -18.59 -2.76
C SER A 24 -8.39 -17.15 -2.53
N PRO A 25 -8.47 -16.69 -1.26
CA PRO A 25 -8.90 -15.34 -0.97
C PRO A 25 -7.95 -14.34 -1.62
N PHE A 26 -8.51 -13.28 -2.18
CA PHE A 26 -7.72 -12.28 -2.91
C PHE A 26 -6.72 -11.63 -1.98
N SER A 27 -5.45 -11.65 -2.38
CA SER A 27 -4.34 -11.16 -1.57
C SER A 27 -3.52 -10.12 -2.33
N ILE A 28 -3.15 -9.06 -1.63
CA ILE A 28 -2.31 -7.97 -2.10
C ILE A 28 -0.99 -8.05 -1.33
N THR A 29 0.09 -8.36 -2.04
CA THR A 29 1.43 -8.52 -1.44
C THR A 29 2.12 -7.19 -1.16
N GLU A 30 3.10 -7.19 -0.25
CA GLU A 30 4.02 -6.07 -0.04
C GLU A 30 4.63 -5.58 -1.37
N SER A 31 5.04 -6.50 -2.24
CA SER A 31 5.65 -6.14 -3.53
C SER A 31 4.68 -5.39 -4.44
N GLN A 32 3.40 -5.79 -4.48
CA GLN A 32 2.39 -5.10 -5.29
C GLN A 32 2.10 -3.70 -4.76
N ILE A 33 2.01 -3.55 -3.44
CA ILE A 33 1.85 -2.24 -2.81
C ILE A 33 3.07 -1.35 -3.08
N ASN A 34 4.27 -1.89 -2.88
CA ASN A 34 5.51 -1.13 -3.05
C ASN A 34 5.72 -0.74 -4.52
N GLN A 35 5.35 -1.60 -5.47
CA GLN A 35 5.35 -1.26 -6.89
C GLN A 35 4.34 -0.14 -7.20
N TYR A 36 3.10 -0.25 -6.68
CA TYR A 36 2.09 0.80 -6.86
C TYR A 36 2.57 2.16 -6.34
N LEU A 37 3.16 2.18 -5.14
CA LEU A 37 3.70 3.39 -4.53
C LEU A 37 4.90 3.95 -5.33
N GLN A 38 5.74 3.07 -5.89
CA GLN A 38 6.85 3.48 -6.74
C GLN A 38 6.35 4.13 -8.04
N GLU A 39 5.31 3.56 -8.66
CA GLU A 39 4.68 4.11 -9.88
C GLU A 39 4.02 5.49 -9.63
N LYS A 40 3.51 5.74 -8.42
CA LYS A 40 3.00 7.07 -8.01
C LYS A 40 4.11 8.11 -7.88
N GLY A 41 5.33 7.69 -7.55
CA GLY A 41 6.48 8.56 -7.43
C GLY A 41 6.43 9.51 -6.23
N ALA A 42 7.06 10.67 -6.38
CA ALA A 42 7.16 11.67 -5.31
C ALA A 42 5.84 12.46 -5.15
N ILE A 43 5.41 12.64 -3.91
CA ILE A 43 4.19 13.40 -3.58
C ILE A 43 4.62 14.71 -2.91
N ALA A 44 4.38 15.84 -3.57
CA ALA A 44 4.73 17.15 -3.04
C ALA A 44 3.55 17.78 -2.29
N ASP A 45 3.84 18.47 -1.19
CA ASP A 45 2.88 19.28 -0.46
C ASP A 45 3.58 20.46 0.22
N LYS A 46 2.79 21.46 0.64
CA LYS A 46 3.26 22.62 1.39
C LYS A 46 2.32 22.91 2.55
N PHE A 47 2.89 23.19 3.71
CA PHE A 47 2.11 23.68 4.84
C PHE A 47 2.95 24.59 5.73
N GLY A 48 2.27 25.41 6.51
CA GLY A 48 2.92 26.29 7.45
C GLY A 48 1.94 26.93 8.39
N LEU A 49 2.46 27.47 9.48
CA LEU A 49 1.74 28.35 10.38
C LEU A 49 2.29 29.76 10.20
N PRO A 50 1.46 30.74 9.77
CA PRO A 50 1.90 32.10 9.54
C PRO A 50 2.71 32.68 10.70
N GLY A 51 3.87 33.25 10.40
CA GLY A 51 4.78 33.84 11.38
C GLY A 51 5.64 32.86 12.19
N LEU A 52 5.43 31.54 12.04
CA LEU A 52 6.21 30.52 12.77
C LEU A 52 7.10 29.71 11.83
N PHE A 53 6.50 28.97 10.90
CA PHE A 53 7.23 28.11 9.98
C PHE A 53 6.47 27.88 8.67
N PHE A 54 7.20 27.53 7.62
CA PHE A 54 6.66 27.10 6.33
C PHE A 54 7.52 25.99 5.74
N LEU A 55 6.89 24.92 5.27
CA LEU A 55 7.57 23.75 4.70
C LEU A 55 7.13 23.56 3.25
N ASP A 56 8.12 23.43 2.37
CA ASP A 56 7.95 23.01 0.98
C ASP A 56 8.68 21.70 0.79
N TYR A 57 7.94 20.59 0.67
CA TYR A 57 8.52 19.27 0.78
C TYR A 57 7.89 18.26 -0.19
N GLN A 58 8.60 17.14 -0.34
CA GLN A 58 8.12 15.98 -1.07
C GLN A 58 8.33 14.70 -0.25
N VAL A 59 7.35 13.81 -0.29
CA VAL A 59 7.44 12.45 0.24
C VAL A 59 7.88 11.52 -0.88
N LYS A 60 8.89 10.68 -0.62
CA LYS A 60 9.49 9.73 -1.55
C LYS A 60 9.76 8.39 -0.89
N ASN A 61 10.16 7.42 -1.71
CA ASN A 61 10.66 6.12 -1.26
C ASN A 61 9.68 5.42 -0.31
N LEU A 62 8.38 5.56 -0.61
CA LEU A 62 7.32 4.93 0.17
C LEU A 62 7.43 3.42 0.04
N SER A 63 7.38 2.72 1.17
CA SER A 63 7.43 1.27 1.23
C SER A 63 6.63 0.76 2.42
N THR A 64 6.15 -0.48 2.31
CA THR A 64 5.32 -1.13 3.32
C THR A 64 5.91 -2.46 3.76
N LYS A 65 5.70 -2.77 5.04
CA LYS A 65 5.93 -4.08 5.65
C LYS A 65 4.68 -4.49 6.42
N ILE A 66 4.17 -5.68 6.15
CA ILE A 66 2.83 -6.13 6.51
C ILE A 66 2.95 -7.32 7.46
N GLY A 67 2.25 -7.25 8.60
CA GLY A 67 2.14 -8.37 9.53
C GLY A 67 3.45 -8.80 10.22
N GLN A 68 4.41 -7.88 10.37
CA GLN A 68 5.72 -8.20 10.98
C GLN A 68 5.65 -8.25 12.51
N ALA A 69 5.20 -7.16 13.13
CA ALA A 69 5.17 -7.01 14.60
C ALA A 69 3.75 -6.91 15.18
N ASN A 70 2.76 -6.62 14.34
CA ASN A 70 1.37 -6.39 14.75
C ASN A 70 0.43 -6.98 13.69
N ASP A 71 -0.50 -7.81 14.12
CA ASP A 71 -1.50 -8.48 13.29
C ASP A 71 -2.66 -7.56 12.85
N LYS A 72 -2.68 -6.32 13.33
CA LYS A 72 -3.71 -5.30 13.05
C LYS A 72 -3.16 -4.04 12.39
N ARG A 73 -1.85 -3.94 12.20
CA ARG A 73 -1.20 -2.74 11.65
C ARG A 73 -0.14 -3.07 10.61
N VAL A 74 0.00 -2.18 9.64
CA VAL A 74 1.03 -2.20 8.60
C VAL A 74 2.06 -1.13 8.90
N GLU A 75 3.34 -1.48 8.85
CA GLU A 75 4.43 -0.52 8.94
C GLU A 75 4.63 0.10 7.54
N MET A 76 4.67 1.43 7.47
CA MET A 76 4.98 2.18 6.25
C MET A 76 6.20 3.06 6.53
N SER A 77 7.16 3.10 5.61
CA SER A 77 8.30 4.00 5.69
C SER A 77 8.38 4.91 4.48
N GLY A 78 8.94 6.10 4.66
CA GLY A 78 9.14 7.07 3.59
C GLY A 78 10.18 8.11 3.96
N THR A 79 10.62 8.86 2.96
CA THR A 79 11.55 9.96 3.11
C THR A 79 10.86 11.27 2.76
N LEU A 80 10.86 12.24 3.68
CA LEU A 80 10.56 13.63 3.37
C LEU A 80 11.84 14.38 3.04
N GLU A 81 11.83 15.13 1.95
CA GLU A 81 12.92 16.02 1.56
C GLU A 81 12.35 17.37 1.16
N GLY A 82 12.98 18.46 1.59
CA GLY A 82 12.43 19.78 1.30
C GLY A 82 13.17 20.94 1.93
N LEU A 83 12.56 22.12 1.81
CA LEU A 83 13.00 23.35 2.42
C LEU A 83 12.11 23.66 3.62
N PHE A 84 12.71 23.71 4.81
CA PHE A 84 12.04 23.99 6.06
C PHE A 84 12.37 25.41 6.50
N GLN A 85 11.38 26.31 6.47
CA GLN A 85 11.55 27.72 6.82
C GLN A 85 11.09 27.96 8.25
N PHE A 86 11.94 28.59 9.07
CA PHE A 86 11.64 28.97 10.46
C PHE A 86 12.02 30.42 10.69
N GLY A 87 11.02 31.29 10.85
CA GLY A 87 11.25 32.73 10.80
C GLY A 87 12.02 33.11 9.53
N ASN A 88 13.24 33.63 9.68
CA ASN A 88 14.09 34.06 8.56
C ASN A 88 15.11 33.00 8.11
N LYS A 89 15.07 31.79 8.68
CA LYS A 89 16.04 30.72 8.38
C LYS A 89 15.43 29.73 7.39
N ASN A 90 16.19 29.42 6.34
CA ASN A 90 15.85 28.40 5.36
C ASN A 90 16.74 27.18 5.57
N LEU A 91 16.13 26.05 5.91
CA LEU A 91 16.81 24.83 6.30
C LEU A 91 16.47 23.72 5.29
N PRO A 92 17.30 23.46 4.27
CA PRO A 92 17.12 22.26 3.47
C PRO A 92 17.35 21.04 4.37
N GLY A 93 16.50 20.03 4.24
CA GLY A 93 16.57 18.87 5.13
C GLY A 93 15.93 17.63 4.54
N LYS A 94 16.26 16.51 5.18
CA LYS A 94 15.72 15.19 4.90
C LYS A 94 15.28 14.56 6.20
N LEU A 95 14.09 13.98 6.21
CA LEU A 95 13.56 13.20 7.33
C LEU A 95 13.19 11.80 6.84
N ASN A 96 13.64 10.77 7.54
CA ASN A 96 13.16 9.41 7.33
C ASN A 96 12.08 9.14 8.37
N LEU A 97 10.90 8.75 7.93
CA LEU A 97 9.75 8.47 8.78
C LEU A 97 9.38 7.01 8.65
N THR A 98 9.03 6.40 9.79
CA THR A 98 8.30 5.14 9.82
C THR A 98 7.02 5.34 10.61
N PHE A 99 5.92 4.90 10.02
CA PHE A 99 4.59 4.95 10.58
C PHE A 99 4.06 3.55 10.83
N ASP A 100 3.18 3.43 11.81
CA ASP A 100 2.20 2.35 11.84
C ASP A 100 0.88 2.85 11.28
N THR A 101 0.17 1.98 10.57
CA THR A 101 -1.06 2.33 9.86
C THR A 101 -2.07 1.20 9.96
N VAL A 102 -3.33 1.50 9.67
CA VAL A 102 -4.42 0.52 9.59
C VAL A 102 -4.90 0.47 8.14
N PRO A 103 -4.84 -0.69 7.48
CA PRO A 103 -5.37 -0.82 6.13
C PRO A 103 -6.89 -0.66 6.15
N TYR A 104 -7.41 0.05 5.16
CA TYR A 104 -8.83 0.31 4.99
C TYR A 104 -9.23 0.07 3.54
N TYR A 105 -10.30 -0.70 3.33
CA TYR A 105 -10.84 -0.95 1.99
C TYR A 105 -12.00 0.01 1.71
N ASN A 106 -11.91 0.74 0.60
CA ASN A 106 -13.01 1.53 0.08
C ASN A 106 -13.72 0.74 -1.05
N PRO A 107 -14.95 0.21 -0.83
CA PRO A 107 -15.68 -0.55 -1.84
C PRO A 107 -16.20 0.31 -3.00
N GLU A 108 -16.50 1.59 -2.78
CA GLU A 108 -16.99 2.48 -3.84
C GLU A 108 -15.91 2.72 -4.90
N GLU A 109 -14.69 2.97 -4.44
CA GLU A 109 -13.54 3.21 -5.30
C GLU A 109 -12.88 1.91 -5.75
N GLY A 110 -13.02 0.82 -4.97
CA GLY A 110 -12.28 -0.41 -5.19
C GLY A 110 -10.79 -0.25 -4.87
N ALA A 111 -10.48 0.47 -3.79
CA ALA A 111 -9.13 0.86 -3.43
C ALA A 111 -8.79 0.52 -1.99
N VAL A 112 -7.52 0.22 -1.73
CA VAL A 112 -6.97 0.04 -0.38
C VAL A 112 -6.20 1.29 0.01
N TYR A 113 -6.47 1.78 1.21
CA TYR A 113 -5.86 2.94 1.84
C TYR A 113 -5.13 2.51 3.10
N LEU A 114 -4.14 3.29 3.52
CA LEU A 114 -3.54 3.18 4.85
C LEU A 114 -3.97 4.37 5.68
N LYS A 115 -4.69 4.12 6.78
CA LYS A 115 -5.31 5.14 7.63
C LYS A 115 -4.79 5.09 9.07
N LYS A 116 -5.18 6.08 9.87
CA LYS A 116 -4.84 6.19 11.30
C LYS A 116 -3.32 6.15 11.49
N MET A 117 -2.58 6.91 10.69
CA MET A 117 -1.12 6.88 10.70
C MET A 117 -0.57 7.41 12.03
N ARG A 118 0.43 6.72 12.59
CA ARG A 118 1.17 7.22 13.77
C ARG A 118 2.65 7.00 13.56
N ILE A 119 3.47 8.01 13.82
CA ILE A 119 4.93 7.88 13.73
C ILE A 119 5.41 6.91 14.82
N LEU A 120 6.13 5.88 14.38
CA LEU A 120 6.87 4.97 15.26
C LEU A 120 8.27 5.50 15.53
N ARG A 121 8.94 5.98 14.48
CA ARG A 121 10.32 6.46 14.54
C ARG A 121 10.56 7.47 13.44
N TRP A 122 11.49 8.37 13.70
CA TRP A 122 11.99 9.29 12.71
C TRP A 122 13.47 9.59 12.94
N SER A 123 14.16 9.93 11.86
CA SER A 123 15.52 10.48 11.89
C SER A 123 15.62 11.59 10.85
N GLY A 124 16.63 12.45 10.97
CA GLY A 124 16.74 13.57 10.07
C GLY A 124 18.15 14.12 9.91
N GLU A 125 18.33 14.83 8.80
CA GLU A 125 19.57 15.50 8.44
C GLU A 125 19.28 16.91 7.89
N PRO A 126 20.15 17.90 8.17
CA PRO A 126 21.36 17.79 8.99
C PRO A 126 21.05 17.85 10.51
N GLN A 127 21.90 17.21 11.32
CA GLN A 127 21.68 17.03 12.76
C GLN A 127 21.48 18.35 13.54
N GLN A 128 22.12 19.42 13.08
CA GLN A 128 22.04 20.76 13.67
C GLN A 128 20.63 21.38 13.70
N TYR A 129 19.69 20.86 12.91
CA TYR A 129 18.30 21.36 12.85
C TYR A 129 17.29 20.46 13.56
N MET A 130 17.73 19.37 14.20
CA MET A 130 16.83 18.37 14.79
C MET A 130 16.00 18.92 15.95
N GLN A 131 16.51 19.91 16.70
CA GLN A 131 15.76 20.54 17.78
C GLN A 131 14.58 21.38 17.24
N GLN A 132 14.79 22.10 16.14
CA GLN A 132 13.73 22.85 15.45
C GLN A 132 12.71 21.90 14.85
N MET A 133 13.17 20.80 14.24
CA MET A 133 12.29 19.75 13.72
C MET A 133 11.40 19.17 14.81
N GLN A 134 11.96 18.81 15.98
CA GLN A 134 11.20 18.27 17.12
C GLN A 134 10.00 19.14 17.50
N THR A 135 10.15 20.47 17.43
CA THR A 135 9.10 21.42 17.79
C THR A 135 7.92 21.40 16.82
N ILE A 136 8.17 21.11 15.53
CA ILE A 136 7.13 21.07 14.49
C ILE A 136 6.67 19.67 14.12
N MET A 137 7.35 18.62 14.60
CA MET A 137 7.03 17.23 14.29
C MET A 137 5.54 16.88 14.48
N PRO A 138 4.82 17.34 15.53
CA PRO A 138 3.40 17.05 15.66
C PRO A 138 2.56 17.56 14.47
N PHE A 139 2.82 18.79 14.02
CA PHE A 139 2.12 19.40 12.88
C PHE A 139 2.51 18.75 11.56
N LEU A 140 3.80 18.46 11.38
CA LEU A 140 4.30 17.75 10.21
C LEU A 140 3.70 16.35 10.11
N ASN A 141 3.64 15.63 11.23
CA ASN A 141 3.00 14.33 11.29
C ASN A 141 1.54 14.39 10.86
N GLU A 142 0.78 15.36 11.39
CA GLU A 142 -0.64 15.49 11.04
C GLU A 142 -0.83 15.83 9.56
N ASN A 143 -0.01 16.72 9.00
CA ASN A 143 -0.07 17.07 7.58
C ASN A 143 0.31 15.88 6.68
N VAL A 144 1.41 15.19 6.97
CA VAL A 144 1.85 14.00 6.20
C VAL A 144 0.82 12.88 6.32
N ALA A 145 0.26 12.65 7.50
CA ALA A 145 -0.82 11.68 7.69
C ALA A 145 -2.03 12.05 6.81
N LYS A 146 -2.53 13.29 6.92
CA LYS A 146 -3.65 13.77 6.08
C LYS A 146 -3.38 13.60 4.59
N LEU A 147 -2.17 13.89 4.13
CA LEU A 147 -1.77 13.73 2.74
C LEU A 147 -1.82 12.26 2.31
N LEU A 148 -1.14 11.37 3.05
CA LEU A 148 -0.97 9.97 2.66
C LEU A 148 -2.23 9.14 2.88
N GLU A 149 -3.09 9.48 3.84
CA GLU A 149 -4.35 8.75 4.11
C GLU A 149 -5.38 8.85 2.97
N HIS A 150 -5.23 9.82 2.07
CA HIS A 150 -6.07 9.99 0.87
C HIS A 150 -5.43 9.39 -0.39
N ILE A 151 -4.25 8.78 -0.27
CA ILE A 151 -3.57 8.15 -1.40
C ILE A 151 -3.78 6.65 -1.30
N PRO A 152 -4.40 6.02 -2.32
CA PRO A 152 -4.54 4.58 -2.31
C PRO A 152 -3.16 3.93 -2.41
N VAL A 153 -2.98 2.79 -1.75
CA VAL A 153 -1.77 1.96 -1.85
C VAL A 153 -1.97 0.78 -2.80
N TYR A 154 -3.20 0.57 -3.25
CA TYR A 154 -3.58 -0.39 -4.28
C TYR A 154 -4.98 -0.05 -4.82
N THR A 155 -5.21 -0.28 -6.10
CA THR A 155 -6.53 -0.13 -6.75
C THR A 155 -6.86 -1.35 -7.57
N LEU A 156 -8.08 -1.88 -7.41
CA LEU A 156 -8.61 -3.01 -8.17
C LEU A 156 -8.73 -2.66 -9.65
N ASP A 157 -8.36 -3.59 -10.53
CA ASP A 157 -8.48 -3.42 -11.98
C ASP A 157 -9.92 -3.74 -12.44
N LYS A 158 -10.64 -2.72 -12.89
CA LYS A 158 -12.01 -2.84 -13.42
C LYS A 158 -12.13 -3.73 -14.65
N ASN A 159 -11.04 -3.95 -15.39
CA ASN A 159 -11.02 -4.82 -16.57
C ASN A 159 -10.79 -6.29 -16.19
N ASN A 160 -10.42 -6.56 -14.94
CA ASN A 160 -10.22 -7.89 -14.42
C ASN A 160 -11.48 -8.38 -13.68
N MET A 161 -12.11 -9.44 -14.21
CA MET A 161 -13.35 -9.99 -13.62
C MET A 161 -13.18 -10.43 -12.17
N ARG A 162 -11.99 -10.91 -11.77
CA ARG A 162 -11.70 -11.26 -10.37
C ARG A 162 -11.84 -10.03 -9.48
N ASP A 163 -11.19 -8.95 -9.87
CA ASP A 163 -11.15 -7.69 -9.13
C ASP A 163 -12.55 -7.03 -9.05
N VAL A 164 -13.36 -7.17 -10.10
CA VAL A 164 -14.77 -6.75 -10.10
C VAL A 164 -15.59 -7.53 -9.05
N LEU A 165 -15.39 -8.84 -8.93
CA LEU A 165 -16.05 -9.66 -7.91
C LEU A 165 -15.58 -9.26 -6.51
N ILE A 166 -14.28 -9.10 -6.30
CA ILE A 166 -13.72 -8.61 -5.03
C ILE A 166 -14.33 -7.26 -4.68
N LYS A 167 -14.44 -6.34 -5.64
CA LYS A 167 -15.07 -5.03 -5.42
C LYS A 167 -16.49 -5.13 -4.89
N LYS A 168 -17.26 -6.07 -5.42
CA LYS A 168 -18.66 -6.28 -5.06
C LYS A 168 -18.84 -6.96 -3.71
N PHE A 169 -17.93 -7.84 -3.32
CA PHE A 169 -18.15 -8.78 -2.21
C PHE A 169 -17.18 -8.66 -1.04
N ALA A 170 -16.05 -7.95 -1.17
CA ALA A 170 -15.11 -7.78 -0.07
C ALA A 170 -15.75 -7.04 1.10
N LYS A 171 -15.60 -7.60 2.31
CA LYS A 171 -16.18 -7.03 3.53
C LYS A 171 -15.13 -6.53 4.51
N LYS A 172 -13.99 -7.22 4.58
CA LYS A 172 -12.94 -6.92 5.56
C LYS A 172 -11.55 -7.15 4.95
N ILE A 173 -10.57 -6.47 5.55
CA ILE A 173 -9.15 -6.71 5.30
C ILE A 173 -8.60 -7.54 6.46
N LEU A 174 -7.93 -8.64 6.13
CA LEU A 174 -7.09 -9.39 7.06
C LEU A 174 -5.62 -9.08 6.78
N ILE A 175 -4.83 -8.98 7.84
CA ILE A 175 -3.38 -8.77 7.73
C ILE A 175 -2.71 -10.11 8.00
N GLU A 176 -1.99 -10.58 7.00
CA GLU A 176 -1.15 -11.77 7.11
C GLU A 176 0.30 -11.38 6.84
N GLN A 177 1.25 -12.18 7.28
CA GLN A 177 2.66 -11.87 7.07
C GLN A 177 2.95 -11.67 5.57
N GLY A 178 3.38 -10.46 5.19
CA GLY A 178 3.71 -10.09 3.81
C GLY A 178 2.54 -9.75 2.88
N LYS A 179 1.28 -9.80 3.34
CA LYS A 179 0.11 -9.55 2.46
C LYS A 179 -1.15 -9.08 3.20
N LEU A 180 -1.97 -8.32 2.48
CA LEU A 180 -3.34 -8.00 2.86
C LEU A 180 -4.30 -8.93 2.13
N THR A 181 -5.21 -9.57 2.86
CA THR A 181 -6.24 -10.43 2.25
C THR A 181 -7.57 -9.71 2.31
N LEU A 182 -8.20 -9.53 1.15
CA LEU A 182 -9.57 -9.02 1.06
C LEU A 182 -10.50 -10.22 1.16
N ASP A 183 -11.08 -10.39 2.34
CA ASP A 183 -11.99 -11.50 2.60
C ASP A 183 -13.37 -11.19 2.03
N THR A 184 -13.87 -12.15 1.27
CA THR A 184 -15.20 -12.17 0.70
C THR A 184 -15.93 -13.29 1.41
N GLU A 185 -16.97 -13.00 2.18
CA GLU A 185 -17.75 -14.02 2.94
C GLU A 185 -18.59 -14.95 2.03
N ILE A 186 -18.16 -15.13 0.78
CA ILE A 186 -18.70 -16.13 -0.11
C ILE A 186 -17.92 -17.40 0.21
N PHE A 187 -18.61 -18.42 0.73
CA PHE A 187 -18.16 -19.72 1.22
C PHE A 187 -17.88 -19.81 2.73
#